data_AF-A0AA43IM39-F1
#
_entry.id   AF-A0AA43IM39-F1
#
_cell.length_a   1.000
_cell.length_b   1.000
_cell.length_c   1.000
_cell.angle_alpha   90.00
_cell.angle_beta   90.00
_cell.angle_gamma   90.00
#
_symmetry.space_group_name_H-M   'P 1'
#
loop_
_entity.id
_entity.type
_entity.pdbx_description
1 polymer ?
#
loop_
_entity_poly.entity_id
_entity_poly.type
_entity_poly.pdbx_seq_one_letter_code
_entity_poly.pdbx_strand_id
1 'polypeptide(L)'
;MSTKLTSIFFGIVFCTATVQAQITIGGKSSLAAKGEISANASFSNASSLVDFSAAQLFLTGTNQSLSTAEPLTFLALTVDGGGNKTIKGEWTISRELSFVRGILSSGAGKLTYTGVTTLNGSTNSFVDGTLYQRGTGVLFFPIGVADTYLPMSLNDVRDGAAEIGVTGFTAGANLTLPADLTSITTNRYWELSGSPGSSSASLYVPGSSVDGLPGLVVVQADNANNATAISLRGGITGDFVTSFSPVTKPILTIGVGEKVDLQIHDLISPFTADGYNDRLQIVNVDMTGDNKVTLLDRWGVVVKEWKNFRNDDESFDFSKLSPGNYICVLEYQLTPDSPKEKLSQMITILKR
;
A
#
# COMPACT_ATOMS: atom_id res chain seq x y z
N MET A 1 -71.13 27.84 -46.20
CA MET A 1 -69.79 27.41 -46.66
C MET A 1 -68.80 27.68 -45.53
N SER A 2 -68.36 26.63 -44.84
CA SER A 2 -67.34 26.71 -43.78
C SER A 2 -66.25 25.71 -44.15
N THR A 3 -65.10 26.22 -44.58
CA THR A 3 -63.92 25.44 -44.94
C THR A 3 -63.11 25.18 -43.67
N LYS A 4 -63.13 23.94 -43.20
CA LYS A 4 -62.22 23.45 -42.15
C LYS A 4 -60.80 23.42 -42.70
N LEU A 5 -59.89 24.20 -42.10
CA LEU A 5 -58.45 24.06 -42.31
C LEU A 5 -57.97 22.80 -41.56
N THR A 6 -57.47 21.83 -42.30
CA THR A 6 -56.80 20.65 -41.74
C THR A 6 -55.34 21.01 -41.45
N SER A 7 -55.00 21.18 -40.17
CA SER A 7 -53.62 21.41 -39.75
C SER A 7 -52.80 20.13 -39.90
N ILE A 8 -51.76 20.16 -40.73
CA ILE A 8 -50.77 19.08 -40.82
C ILE A 8 -49.67 19.36 -39.80
N PHE A 9 -49.59 18.53 -38.77
CA PHE A 9 -48.49 18.53 -37.81
C PHE A 9 -47.30 17.77 -38.43
N PHE A 10 -46.19 18.46 -38.70
CA PHE A 10 -44.89 17.82 -38.94
C PHE A 10 -44.18 17.67 -37.60
N GLY A 11 -44.23 16.47 -37.01
CA GLY A 11 -43.35 16.10 -35.91
C GLY A 11 -41.95 15.80 -36.45
N ILE A 12 -41.02 16.74 -36.32
CA ILE A 12 -39.60 16.46 -36.53
C ILE A 12 -39.11 15.65 -35.33
N VAL A 13 -39.06 14.33 -35.49
CA VAL A 13 -38.40 13.44 -34.55
C VAL A 13 -36.89 13.57 -34.77
N PHE A 14 -36.20 14.27 -33.87
CA PHE A 14 -34.74 14.23 -33.81
C PHE A 14 -34.33 12.84 -33.31
N CYS A 15 -34.09 11.92 -34.24
CA CYS A 15 -33.43 10.66 -33.92
C CYS A 15 -31.93 10.96 -33.75
N THR A 16 -31.48 11.14 -32.51
CA THR A 16 -30.05 11.23 -32.21
C THR A 16 -29.44 9.84 -32.36
N ALA A 17 -28.96 9.50 -33.56
CA ALA A 17 -28.20 8.29 -33.76
C ALA A 17 -26.84 8.44 -33.03
N THR A 18 -26.69 7.77 -31.89
CA THR A 18 -25.39 7.59 -31.26
C THR A 18 -24.56 6.67 -32.15
N VAL A 19 -23.63 7.23 -32.92
CA VAL A 19 -22.71 6.45 -33.74
C VAL A 19 -21.76 5.69 -32.81
N GLN A 20 -21.93 4.38 -32.75
CA GLN A 20 -21.02 3.48 -32.04
C GLN A 20 -19.90 3.02 -32.98
N ALA A 21 -18.67 3.44 -32.71
CA ALA A 21 -17.45 2.95 -33.32
C ALA A 21 -16.97 1.70 -32.55
N GLN A 22 -17.36 0.52 -33.07
CA GLN A 22 -16.84 -0.77 -32.66
C GLN A 22 -15.61 -1.12 -33.50
N ILE A 23 -14.58 -1.69 -32.88
CA ILE A 23 -13.40 -2.21 -33.60
C ILE A 23 -13.40 -3.74 -33.49
N THR A 24 -13.32 -4.42 -34.63
CA THR A 24 -13.25 -5.89 -34.70
C THR A 24 -12.22 -6.31 -35.73
N ILE A 25 -11.17 -7.00 -35.28
CA ILE A 25 -10.07 -7.49 -36.10
C ILE A 25 -10.15 -9.02 -36.12
N GLY A 26 -10.36 -9.59 -37.31
CA GLY A 26 -10.46 -11.04 -37.50
C GLY A 26 -9.09 -11.71 -37.40
N GLY A 27 -9.05 -13.00 -37.05
CA GLY A 27 -7.80 -13.67 -36.65
C GLY A 27 -6.71 -13.87 -37.71
N LYS A 28 -6.98 -13.50 -38.96
CA LYS A 28 -6.00 -13.52 -40.06
C LYS A 28 -5.68 -12.12 -40.61
N SER A 29 -6.23 -11.08 -39.99
CA SER A 29 -6.02 -9.69 -40.41
C SER A 29 -4.64 -9.23 -39.98
N SER A 30 -3.84 -8.70 -40.91
CA SER A 30 -2.65 -7.93 -40.55
C SER A 30 -2.99 -6.45 -40.58
N LEU A 31 -2.74 -5.78 -39.46
CA LEU A 31 -3.05 -4.37 -39.29
C LEU A 31 -1.96 -3.72 -38.44
N ALA A 32 -1.45 -2.59 -38.89
CA ALA A 32 -0.61 -1.74 -38.07
C ALA A 32 -1.28 -0.37 -37.96
N ALA A 33 -1.23 0.23 -36.78
CA ALA A 33 -1.70 1.59 -36.58
C ALA A 33 -0.67 2.42 -35.82
N LYS A 34 -0.61 3.70 -36.19
CA LYS A 34 0.19 4.73 -35.53
C LYS A 34 -0.73 5.90 -35.23
N GLY A 35 -0.57 6.54 -34.08
CA GLY A 35 -1.44 7.64 -33.67
C GLY A 35 -2.69 7.17 -32.92
N GLU A 36 -3.79 7.90 -33.04
CA GLU A 36 -4.96 7.71 -32.19
C GLU A 36 -5.96 6.70 -32.76
N ILE A 37 -6.44 5.82 -31.89
CA ILE A 37 -7.56 4.91 -32.13
C ILE A 37 -8.61 5.23 -31.08
N SER A 38 -9.79 5.69 -31.51
CA SER A 38 -10.91 5.94 -30.59
C SER A 38 -11.99 4.87 -30.76
N ALA A 39 -12.43 4.30 -29.65
CA ALA A 39 -13.57 3.40 -29.60
C ALA A 39 -14.55 3.88 -28.52
N ASN A 40 -15.81 4.05 -28.90
CA ASN A 40 -16.90 4.29 -27.95
C ASN A 40 -17.83 3.07 -27.79
N ALA A 41 -17.50 1.96 -28.44
CA ALA A 41 -18.07 0.64 -28.27
C ALA A 41 -16.98 -0.42 -28.05
N SER A 42 -17.32 -1.70 -28.14
CA SER A 42 -16.37 -2.80 -27.89
C SER A 42 -15.17 -2.80 -28.84
N PHE A 43 -14.05 -3.33 -28.36
CA PHE A 43 -12.85 -3.59 -29.14
C PHE A 43 -12.53 -5.08 -29.06
N SER A 44 -12.36 -5.73 -30.21
CA SER A 44 -11.97 -7.14 -30.27
C SER A 44 -10.85 -7.36 -31.26
N ASN A 45 -9.76 -7.99 -30.82
CA ASN A 45 -8.67 -8.46 -31.66
C ASN A 45 -8.53 -9.98 -31.56
N ALA A 46 -8.73 -10.69 -32.67
CA ALA A 46 -8.48 -12.13 -32.74
C ALA A 46 -7.15 -12.47 -33.44
N SER A 47 -6.39 -11.47 -33.91
CA SER A 47 -5.19 -11.66 -34.74
C SER A 47 -3.89 -11.46 -33.98
N SER A 48 -2.91 -12.34 -34.25
CA SER A 48 -1.52 -12.20 -33.81
C SER A 48 -0.69 -11.27 -34.72
N LEU A 49 -1.24 -10.84 -35.86
CA LEU A 49 -0.53 -10.05 -36.88
C LEU A 49 -0.77 -8.54 -36.76
N VAL A 50 -1.20 -8.10 -35.57
CA VAL A 50 -1.52 -6.70 -35.29
C VAL A 50 -0.34 -6.04 -34.60
N ASP A 51 0.02 -4.84 -35.08
CA ASP A 51 1.00 -3.97 -34.43
C ASP A 51 0.39 -2.63 -34.04
N PHE A 52 0.09 -2.49 -32.75
CA PHE A 52 -0.40 -1.25 -32.13
C PHE A 52 0.61 -0.65 -31.16
N SER A 53 1.87 -1.09 -31.20
CA SER A 53 2.92 -0.63 -30.29
C SER A 53 3.18 0.88 -30.35
N ALA A 54 2.80 1.53 -31.45
CA ALA A 54 2.89 2.98 -31.67
C ALA A 54 1.51 3.69 -31.67
N ALA A 55 0.44 3.00 -31.29
CA ALA A 55 -0.92 3.52 -31.25
C ALA A 55 -1.35 3.93 -29.84
N GLN A 56 -2.26 4.89 -29.76
CA GLN A 56 -2.87 5.41 -28.53
C GLN A 56 -4.36 5.08 -28.56
N LEU A 57 -4.83 4.29 -27.60
CA LEU A 57 -6.23 3.87 -27.52
C LEU A 57 -7.03 4.80 -26.60
N PHE A 58 -8.11 5.38 -27.12
CA PHE A 58 -9.06 6.20 -26.37
C PHE A 58 -10.38 5.47 -26.21
N LEU A 59 -10.76 5.18 -24.96
CA LEU A 59 -12.01 4.52 -24.61
C LEU A 59 -13.03 5.55 -24.13
N THR A 60 -13.99 5.89 -24.99
CA THR A 60 -14.94 6.99 -24.75
C THR A 60 -16.39 6.55 -24.57
N GLY A 61 -16.67 5.25 -24.66
CA GLY A 61 -18.00 4.70 -24.41
C GLY A 61 -18.34 4.71 -22.92
N THR A 62 -19.54 4.27 -22.53
CA THR A 62 -19.88 4.06 -21.10
C THR A 62 -19.56 2.64 -20.66
N ASN A 63 -20.07 1.63 -21.36
CA ASN A 63 -19.72 0.23 -21.12
C ASN A 63 -19.03 -0.34 -22.35
N GLN A 64 -17.83 -0.90 -22.18
CA GLN A 64 -17.07 -1.47 -23.31
C GLN A 64 -16.44 -2.79 -22.92
N SER A 65 -16.49 -3.76 -23.84
CA SER A 65 -15.72 -4.99 -23.75
C SER A 65 -14.49 -4.87 -24.64
N LEU A 66 -13.32 -5.13 -24.07
CA LEU A 66 -12.02 -5.12 -24.72
C LEU A 66 -11.50 -6.56 -24.68
N SER A 67 -11.32 -7.20 -25.83
CA SER A 67 -10.82 -8.57 -25.87
C SER A 67 -9.70 -8.72 -26.88
N THR A 68 -8.63 -9.40 -26.48
CA THR A 68 -7.59 -9.85 -27.40
C THR A 68 -7.36 -11.35 -27.22
N ALA A 69 -7.16 -12.08 -28.32
CA ALA A 69 -6.79 -13.50 -28.29
C ALA A 69 -5.29 -13.71 -28.04
N GLU A 70 -4.48 -12.70 -28.38
CA GLU A 70 -3.02 -12.70 -28.30
C GLU A 70 -2.54 -11.46 -27.53
N PRO A 71 -1.35 -11.47 -26.90
CA PRO A 71 -0.83 -10.30 -26.21
C PRO A 71 -0.78 -9.07 -27.12
N LEU A 72 -1.33 -7.95 -26.63
CA LEU A 72 -1.46 -6.73 -27.40
C LEU A 72 -0.79 -5.56 -26.68
N THR A 73 0.09 -4.86 -27.39
CA THR A 73 0.81 -3.70 -26.86
C THR A 73 0.29 -2.42 -27.49
N PHE A 74 -0.01 -1.43 -26.65
CA PHE A 74 -0.29 -0.05 -27.05
C PHE A 74 0.78 0.89 -26.49
N LEU A 75 0.99 2.00 -27.19
CA LEU A 75 1.83 3.09 -26.68
C LEU A 75 1.15 3.77 -25.49
N ALA A 76 -0.15 4.08 -25.64
CA ALA A 76 -0.93 4.72 -24.60
C ALA A 76 -2.36 4.19 -24.53
N LEU A 77 -2.97 4.30 -23.35
CA LEU A 77 -4.38 4.02 -23.11
C LEU A 77 -5.00 5.13 -22.25
N THR A 78 -6.09 5.72 -22.74
CA THR A 78 -6.89 6.70 -22.01
C THR A 78 -8.31 6.16 -21.80
N VAL A 79 -8.72 6.09 -20.53
CA VAL A 79 -10.09 5.71 -20.12
C VAL A 79 -10.88 6.98 -19.81
N ASP A 80 -11.77 7.39 -20.72
CA ASP A 80 -12.55 8.62 -20.61
C ASP A 80 -13.96 8.49 -21.21
N GLY A 81 -14.84 7.78 -20.51
CA GLY A 81 -16.25 7.70 -20.89
C GLY A 81 -17.20 7.28 -19.78
N GLY A 82 -16.68 7.13 -18.55
CA GLY A 82 -17.42 6.59 -17.41
C GLY A 82 -17.73 5.11 -17.57
N GLY A 83 -18.59 4.60 -16.68
CA GLY A 83 -19.04 3.21 -16.65
C GLY A 83 -17.92 2.19 -16.54
N ASN A 84 -18.21 0.94 -16.92
CA ASN A 84 -17.28 -0.18 -16.76
C ASN A 84 -16.65 -0.58 -18.11
N LYS A 85 -15.33 -0.73 -18.11
CA LYS A 85 -14.55 -1.31 -19.20
C LYS A 85 -14.06 -2.67 -18.74
N THR A 86 -14.40 -3.74 -19.45
CA THR A 86 -13.89 -5.07 -19.10
C THR A 86 -12.82 -5.48 -20.09
N ILE A 87 -11.62 -5.82 -19.62
CA ILE A 87 -10.55 -6.36 -20.46
C ILE A 87 -10.50 -7.89 -20.38
N LYS A 88 -10.12 -8.51 -21.49
CA LYS A 88 -9.82 -9.94 -21.62
C LYS A 88 -8.56 -10.12 -22.47
N GLY A 89 -7.75 -11.12 -22.13
CA GLY A 89 -6.43 -11.33 -22.72
C GLY A 89 -5.36 -10.46 -22.07
N GLU A 90 -4.18 -10.41 -22.68
CA GLU A 90 -3.02 -9.69 -22.14
C GLU A 90 -2.80 -8.37 -22.87
N TRP A 91 -2.72 -7.28 -22.09
CA TRP A 91 -2.59 -5.92 -22.57
C TRP A 91 -1.37 -5.26 -21.95
N THR A 92 -0.50 -4.69 -22.77
CA THR A 92 0.67 -3.92 -22.30
C THR A 92 0.56 -2.47 -22.76
N ILE A 93 0.69 -1.55 -21.82
CA ILE A 93 0.74 -0.10 -22.09
C ILE A 93 2.16 0.40 -21.81
N SER A 94 2.85 0.82 -22.87
CA SER A 94 4.31 1.01 -22.81
C SER A 94 4.77 2.42 -22.44
N ARG A 95 3.91 3.44 -22.54
CA ARG A 95 4.28 4.84 -22.26
C ARG A 95 3.35 5.55 -21.30
N GLU A 96 2.04 5.55 -21.56
CA GLU A 96 1.08 6.37 -20.82
C GLU A 96 -0.23 5.63 -20.58
N LEU A 97 -0.66 5.57 -19.33
CA LEU A 97 -1.96 5.01 -18.92
C LEU A 97 -2.69 6.06 -18.09
N SER A 98 -3.80 6.56 -18.62
CA SER A 98 -4.55 7.69 -18.05
C SER A 98 -5.98 7.29 -17.70
N PHE A 99 -6.34 7.50 -16.43
CA PHE A 99 -7.67 7.25 -15.89
C PHE A 99 -8.40 8.58 -15.68
N VAL A 100 -9.21 8.99 -16.66
CA VAL A 100 -9.98 10.24 -16.59
C VAL A 100 -11.36 9.97 -15.98
N ARG A 101 -12.15 9.10 -16.60
CA ARG A 101 -13.48 8.67 -16.11
C ARG A 101 -13.79 7.24 -16.55
N GLY A 102 -14.06 6.37 -15.59
CA GLY A 102 -14.51 4.99 -15.81
C GLY A 102 -13.64 3.95 -15.11
N ILE A 103 -14.24 2.81 -14.80
CA ILE A 103 -13.58 1.72 -14.09
C ILE A 103 -13.11 0.69 -15.11
N LEU A 104 -11.81 0.38 -15.10
CA LEU A 104 -11.22 -0.65 -15.95
C LEU A 104 -11.13 -1.96 -15.16
N SER A 105 -12.12 -2.83 -15.34
CA SER A 105 -12.14 -4.16 -14.74
C SER A 105 -11.23 -5.12 -15.49
N SER A 106 -10.22 -5.66 -14.80
CA SER A 106 -9.32 -6.65 -15.40
C SER A 106 -9.96 -8.02 -15.54
N GLY A 107 -10.89 -8.39 -14.66
CA GLY A 107 -11.57 -9.69 -14.71
C GLY A 107 -10.56 -10.85 -14.76
N ALA A 108 -10.59 -11.63 -15.84
CA ALA A 108 -9.60 -12.69 -16.10
C ALA A 108 -8.47 -12.25 -17.06
N GLY A 109 -8.48 -11.00 -17.51
CA GLY A 109 -7.43 -10.40 -18.32
C GLY A 109 -6.27 -9.87 -17.49
N LYS A 110 -5.21 -9.48 -18.18
CA LYS A 110 -3.99 -8.91 -17.59
C LYS A 110 -3.72 -7.55 -18.20
N LEU A 111 -3.55 -6.53 -17.36
CA LEU A 111 -3.09 -5.20 -17.75
C LEU A 111 -1.72 -4.95 -17.14
N THR A 112 -0.70 -4.80 -17.98
CA THR A 112 0.65 -4.43 -17.58
C THR A 112 0.97 -3.03 -18.06
N TYR A 113 1.45 -2.18 -17.16
CA TYR A 113 1.99 -0.87 -17.48
C TYR A 113 3.51 -0.86 -17.30
N THR A 114 4.25 -0.44 -18.33
CA THR A 114 5.71 -0.37 -18.32
C THR A 114 6.24 1.04 -18.62
N GLY A 115 5.35 2.03 -18.61
CA GLY A 115 5.71 3.42 -18.82
C GLY A 115 6.32 4.04 -17.57
N VAL A 116 6.93 5.22 -17.75
CA VAL A 116 7.59 5.98 -16.67
C VAL A 116 6.72 7.12 -16.13
N THR A 117 5.58 7.39 -16.75
CA THR A 117 4.65 8.42 -16.26
C THR A 117 3.98 7.94 -14.99
N THR A 118 3.91 8.81 -13.97
CA THR A 118 3.18 8.50 -12.74
C THR A 118 1.70 8.32 -13.06
N LEU A 119 1.16 7.15 -12.72
CA LEU A 119 -0.26 6.90 -12.86
C LEU A 119 -1.03 7.77 -11.89
N ASN A 120 -2.24 8.17 -12.29
CA ASN A 120 -3.20 8.85 -11.43
C ASN A 120 -4.54 8.13 -11.53
N GLY A 121 -5.36 8.25 -10.49
CA GLY A 121 -6.72 7.73 -10.46
C GLY A 121 -7.59 8.54 -9.51
N SER A 122 -8.86 8.19 -9.43
CA SER A 122 -9.83 8.81 -8.53
C SER A 122 -10.91 7.81 -8.14
N THR A 123 -11.82 8.21 -7.26
CA THR A 123 -13.00 7.42 -6.89
C THR A 123 -13.92 7.07 -8.07
N ASN A 124 -13.79 7.76 -9.21
CA ASN A 124 -14.57 7.50 -10.42
C ASN A 124 -13.73 6.91 -11.57
N SER A 125 -12.45 6.64 -11.34
CA SER A 125 -11.54 6.22 -12.40
C SER A 125 -10.34 5.44 -11.85
N PHE A 126 -10.41 4.12 -11.93
CA PHE A 126 -9.42 3.20 -11.38
C PHE A 126 -9.52 1.81 -12.04
N VAL A 127 -8.58 0.92 -11.71
CA VAL A 127 -8.60 -0.49 -12.13
C VAL A 127 -9.31 -1.34 -11.08
N ASP A 128 -10.35 -2.06 -11.49
CA ASP A 128 -11.04 -3.06 -10.66
C ASP A 128 -10.47 -4.46 -10.95
N GLY A 129 -9.60 -4.93 -10.05
CA GLY A 129 -8.80 -6.15 -10.19
C GLY A 129 -7.30 -5.87 -10.22
N THR A 130 -6.51 -6.82 -10.73
CA THR A 130 -5.05 -6.71 -10.69
C THR A 130 -4.50 -5.76 -11.75
N LEU A 131 -3.69 -4.78 -11.32
CA LEU A 131 -2.86 -3.96 -12.20
C LEU A 131 -1.39 -4.37 -12.03
N TYR A 132 -0.74 -4.73 -13.13
CA TYR A 132 0.68 -5.05 -13.15
C TYR A 132 1.51 -3.84 -13.58
N GLN A 133 2.63 -3.61 -12.90
CA GLN A 133 3.59 -2.57 -13.28
C GLN A 133 5.01 -3.12 -13.32
N ARG A 134 5.84 -2.50 -14.18
CA ARG A 134 7.30 -2.63 -14.18
C ARG A 134 7.91 -1.23 -14.18
N GLY A 135 8.93 -1.02 -13.36
CA GLY A 135 9.60 0.26 -13.25
C GLY A 135 10.39 0.40 -11.96
N THR A 136 11.07 1.53 -11.81
CA THR A 136 11.84 1.87 -10.60
C THR A 136 11.29 3.13 -9.93
N GLY A 137 11.71 3.37 -8.68
CA GLY A 137 11.23 4.49 -7.88
C GLY A 137 9.85 4.21 -7.28
N VAL A 138 8.92 5.14 -7.44
CA VAL A 138 7.57 5.01 -6.88
C VAL A 138 6.64 4.42 -7.93
N LEU A 139 6.06 3.26 -7.63
CA LEU A 139 5.00 2.65 -8.44
C LEU A 139 3.66 2.91 -7.75
N PHE A 140 2.83 3.77 -8.34
CA PHE A 140 1.50 4.10 -7.83
C PHE A 140 0.43 3.27 -8.55
N PHE A 141 -0.44 2.61 -7.80
CA PHE A 141 -1.47 1.70 -8.30
C PHE A 141 -2.86 2.33 -8.07
N PRO A 142 -3.48 2.95 -9.09
CA PRO A 142 -4.86 3.45 -9.01
C PRO A 142 -5.84 2.28 -9.13
N ILE A 143 -5.97 1.48 -8.07
CA ILE A 143 -6.82 0.29 -8.03
C ILE A 143 -7.99 0.48 -7.07
N GLY A 144 -8.98 -0.40 -7.18
CA GLY A 144 -10.15 -0.45 -6.31
C GLY A 144 -10.95 -1.72 -6.54
N VAL A 145 -12.13 -1.79 -5.92
CA VAL A 145 -13.09 -2.88 -6.11
C VAL A 145 -14.48 -2.27 -6.19
N ALA A 146 -15.23 -2.59 -7.25
CA ALA A 146 -16.56 -2.05 -7.50
C ALA A 146 -16.59 -0.50 -7.48
N ASP A 147 -17.08 0.11 -6.41
CA ASP A 147 -17.18 1.56 -6.21
C ASP A 147 -16.17 2.11 -5.19
N THR A 148 -15.34 1.24 -4.62
CA THR A 148 -14.38 1.60 -3.57
C THR A 148 -12.98 1.74 -4.15
N TYR A 149 -12.46 2.96 -4.10
CA TYR A 149 -11.09 3.27 -4.53
C TYR A 149 -10.08 2.97 -3.42
N LEU A 150 -9.10 2.12 -3.71
CA LEU A 150 -8.10 1.59 -2.78
C LEU A 150 -6.68 1.72 -3.35
N PRO A 151 -6.22 2.94 -3.71
CA PRO A 151 -4.88 3.10 -4.23
C PRO A 151 -3.82 2.65 -3.22
N MET A 152 -2.67 2.28 -3.74
CA MET A 152 -1.47 2.13 -2.93
C MET A 152 -0.25 2.48 -3.76
N SER A 153 0.89 2.72 -3.10
CA SER A 153 2.17 2.80 -3.78
C SER A 153 3.18 1.84 -3.17
N LEU A 154 4.10 1.39 -4.01
CA LEU A 154 5.37 0.83 -3.59
C LEU A 154 6.43 1.90 -3.81
N ASN A 155 7.21 2.18 -2.78
CA ASN A 155 8.23 3.23 -2.81
C ASN A 155 9.62 2.61 -2.87
N ASP A 156 10.52 3.28 -3.57
CA ASP A 156 11.93 2.87 -3.74
C ASP A 156 12.11 1.49 -4.41
N VAL A 157 11.25 1.16 -5.38
CA VAL A 157 11.42 -0.03 -6.22
C VAL A 157 12.71 0.08 -7.00
N ARG A 158 13.58 -0.93 -6.87
CA ARG A 158 14.93 -0.93 -7.49
C ARG A 158 15.04 -1.83 -8.70
N ASP A 159 14.30 -2.93 -8.72
CA ASP A 159 14.28 -3.84 -9.86
C ASP A 159 13.22 -3.39 -10.87
N GLY A 160 13.66 -2.68 -11.91
CA GLY A 160 12.78 -2.22 -12.98
C GLY A 160 12.27 -3.32 -13.90
N ALA A 161 12.84 -4.52 -13.85
CA ALA A 161 12.39 -5.67 -14.63
C ALA A 161 11.34 -6.50 -13.88
N ALA A 162 11.29 -6.39 -12.55
CA ALA A 162 10.28 -7.06 -11.73
C ALA A 162 8.88 -6.59 -12.12
N GLU A 163 8.04 -7.56 -12.48
CA GLU A 163 6.62 -7.31 -12.68
C GLU A 163 5.90 -7.50 -11.35
N ILE A 164 5.25 -6.43 -10.89
CA ILE A 164 4.53 -6.41 -9.62
C ILE A 164 3.06 -6.16 -9.93
N GLY A 165 2.22 -7.14 -9.61
CA GLY A 165 0.77 -7.02 -9.68
C GLY A 165 0.19 -6.67 -8.33
N VAL A 166 -0.76 -5.76 -8.30
CA VAL A 166 -1.45 -5.36 -7.06
C VAL A 166 -2.95 -5.47 -7.25
N THR A 167 -3.62 -6.10 -6.27
CA THR A 167 -5.07 -6.21 -6.19
C THR A 167 -5.56 -5.68 -4.85
N GLY A 168 -6.62 -4.87 -4.87
CA GLY A 168 -7.30 -4.42 -3.66
C GLY A 168 -8.48 -5.31 -3.30
N PHE A 169 -8.83 -5.38 -2.03
CA PHE A 169 -10.01 -6.10 -1.54
C PHE A 169 -10.77 -5.22 -0.55
N THR A 170 -12.09 -5.35 -0.52
CA THR A 170 -13.00 -4.64 0.42
C THR A 170 -13.45 -5.51 1.60
N ALA A 171 -12.94 -6.75 1.68
CA ALA A 171 -12.99 -7.56 2.88
C ALA A 171 -11.75 -7.28 3.74
N GLY A 172 -11.84 -7.52 5.05
CA GLY A 172 -10.69 -7.53 5.94
C GLY A 172 -9.90 -8.83 5.82
N ALA A 173 -8.59 -8.76 6.07
CA ALA A 173 -7.79 -9.96 6.27
C ALA A 173 -8.09 -10.57 7.66
N ASN A 174 -8.16 -11.90 7.73
CA ASN A 174 -8.30 -12.62 8.99
C ASN A 174 -6.93 -13.09 9.47
N LEU A 175 -6.23 -12.23 10.21
CA LEU A 175 -4.87 -12.46 10.68
C LEU A 175 -4.83 -12.69 12.19
N THR A 176 -3.90 -13.54 12.62
CA THR A 176 -3.55 -13.67 14.05
C THR A 176 -2.66 -12.50 14.43
N LEU A 177 -3.09 -11.71 15.41
CA LEU A 177 -2.36 -10.51 15.82
C LEU A 177 -1.30 -10.85 16.88
N PRO A 178 -0.03 -10.44 16.69
CA PRO A 178 0.98 -10.44 17.74
C PRO A 178 0.68 -9.36 18.79
N ALA A 179 1.38 -9.43 19.93
CA ALA A 179 1.19 -8.48 21.03
C ALA A 179 1.44 -7.01 20.62
N ASP A 180 2.28 -6.74 19.62
CA ASP A 180 2.60 -5.38 19.18
C ASP A 180 1.55 -4.77 18.22
N LEU A 181 0.43 -5.46 17.98
CA LEU A 181 -0.69 -5.00 17.18
C LEU A 181 -2.01 -5.11 17.96
N THR A 182 -2.70 -4.00 18.16
CA THR A 182 -4.00 -3.97 18.85
C THR A 182 -5.14 -4.40 17.93
N SER A 183 -5.10 -3.98 16.67
CA SER A 183 -6.14 -4.26 15.68
C SER A 183 -5.63 -4.10 14.25
N ILE A 184 -6.34 -4.69 13.29
CA ILE A 184 -6.19 -4.42 11.86
C ILE A 184 -7.51 -3.97 11.26
N THR A 185 -7.46 -3.28 10.13
CA THR A 185 -8.67 -2.91 9.42
C THR A 185 -9.43 -4.14 8.91
N THR A 186 -10.75 -4.11 9.06
CA THR A 186 -11.66 -5.22 8.75
C THR A 186 -12.38 -5.06 7.42
N ASN A 187 -12.10 -3.99 6.68
CA ASN A 187 -12.79 -3.64 5.43
C ASN A 187 -11.86 -3.48 4.22
N ARG A 188 -10.57 -3.76 4.37
CA ARG A 188 -9.63 -3.73 3.25
C ARG A 188 -8.35 -4.51 3.48
N TYR A 189 -7.78 -5.01 2.41
CA TYR A 189 -6.38 -5.39 2.31
C TYR A 189 -5.94 -5.32 0.84
N TRP A 190 -4.63 -5.43 0.63
CA TRP A 190 -4.01 -5.50 -0.67
C TRP A 190 -3.24 -6.81 -0.81
N GLU A 191 -3.21 -7.35 -2.00
CA GLU A 191 -2.41 -8.52 -2.36
C GLU A 191 -1.43 -8.16 -3.46
N LEU A 192 -0.16 -8.47 -3.20
CA LEU A 192 0.93 -8.35 -4.14
C LEU A 192 1.19 -9.70 -4.81
N SER A 193 1.37 -9.66 -6.13
CA SER A 193 1.95 -10.74 -6.92
C SER A 193 3.31 -10.28 -7.44
N GLY A 194 4.31 -11.16 -7.36
CA GLY A 194 5.71 -10.78 -7.61
C GLY A 194 6.43 -10.29 -6.36
N SER A 195 7.73 -10.09 -6.46
CA SER A 195 8.55 -9.59 -5.35
C SER A 195 8.83 -8.11 -5.56
N PRO A 196 8.36 -7.22 -4.67
CA PRO A 196 8.69 -5.80 -4.76
C PRO A 196 10.15 -5.50 -4.35
N GLY A 197 10.95 -6.52 -3.99
CA GLY A 197 12.30 -6.33 -3.48
C GLY A 197 12.29 -5.62 -2.12
N SER A 198 13.24 -4.71 -1.90
CA SER A 198 13.35 -3.95 -0.64
C SER A 198 12.55 -2.63 -0.64
N SER A 199 11.32 -2.66 -1.17
CA SER A 199 10.45 -1.48 -1.30
C SER A 199 9.58 -1.29 -0.06
N SER A 200 9.33 -0.05 0.36
CA SER A 200 8.28 0.25 1.35
C SER A 200 6.92 0.35 0.66
N ALA A 201 5.82 0.30 1.41
CA ALA A 201 4.47 0.46 0.89
C ALA A 201 3.73 1.61 1.54
N SER A 202 2.94 2.34 0.75
CA SER A 202 2.01 3.36 1.24
C SER A 202 0.59 2.91 0.92
N LEU A 203 -0.22 2.70 1.95
CA LEU A 203 -1.58 2.17 1.85
C LEU A 203 -2.61 3.26 2.12
N TYR A 204 -3.65 3.33 1.29
CA TYR A 204 -4.64 4.40 1.34
C TYR A 204 -5.66 4.24 2.48
N VAL A 205 -5.91 5.34 3.18
CA VAL A 205 -6.75 5.43 4.37
C VAL A 205 -7.77 6.55 4.21
N PRO A 206 -8.88 6.32 3.51
CA PRO A 206 -10.05 7.14 3.80
C PRO A 206 -11.21 6.27 4.26
N GLY A 207 -11.99 6.85 5.15
CA GLY A 207 -13.29 6.35 5.53
C GLY A 207 -13.21 5.11 6.40
N SER A 208 -13.10 5.34 7.71
CA SER A 208 -13.99 4.74 8.72
C SER A 208 -13.72 3.34 9.32
N SER A 209 -12.47 2.92 9.53
CA SER A 209 -12.19 1.88 10.55
C SER A 209 -11.01 2.21 11.46
N VAL A 210 -9.98 2.85 10.90
CA VAL A 210 -8.76 3.23 11.62
C VAL A 210 -8.36 4.71 11.45
N ASP A 211 -9.17 5.48 10.71
CA ASP A 211 -8.96 6.93 10.55
C ASP A 211 -8.96 7.64 11.90
N GLY A 212 -7.93 8.45 12.13
CA GLY A 212 -7.76 9.22 13.36
C GLY A 212 -7.25 8.42 14.57
N LEU A 213 -7.01 7.10 14.43
CA LEU A 213 -6.36 6.34 15.49
C LEU A 213 -4.85 6.65 15.53
N PRO A 214 -4.27 6.89 16.71
CA PRO A 214 -2.83 7.02 16.83
C PRO A 214 -2.15 5.67 16.51
N GLY A 215 -0.93 5.72 15.98
CA GLY A 215 -0.11 4.51 15.79
C GLY A 215 -0.49 3.64 14.59
N LEU A 216 -0.99 4.24 13.50
CA LEU A 216 -1.23 3.49 12.27
C LEU A 216 0.08 2.94 11.68
N VAL A 217 0.05 1.65 11.36
CA VAL A 217 1.19 0.92 10.79
C VAL A 217 0.74 0.13 9.57
N VAL A 218 1.69 -0.16 8.68
CA VAL A 218 1.48 -1.17 7.65
C VAL A 218 1.72 -2.53 8.27
N VAL A 219 0.82 -3.46 8.00
CA VAL A 219 0.90 -4.86 8.44
C VAL A 219 1.03 -5.74 7.21
N GLN A 220 1.87 -6.76 7.28
CA GLN A 220 2.02 -7.74 6.23
C GLN A 220 1.79 -9.18 6.73
N ALA A 221 1.45 -10.10 5.82
CA ALA A 221 1.28 -11.52 6.13
C ALA A 221 1.49 -12.41 4.89
N ASP A 222 1.78 -13.70 5.11
CA ASP A 222 1.93 -14.69 4.04
C ASP A 222 0.63 -14.98 3.28
N ASN A 223 -0.52 -14.86 3.96
CA ASN A 223 -1.84 -15.07 3.38
C ASN A 223 -2.89 -14.22 4.11
N ALA A 224 -4.09 -14.11 3.54
CA ALA A 224 -5.16 -13.29 4.10
C ALA A 224 -5.97 -14.01 5.19
N ASN A 225 -5.69 -15.29 5.48
CA ASN A 225 -6.51 -16.15 6.33
C ASN A 225 -5.67 -17.05 7.23
N ASN A 226 -5.73 -16.81 8.54
CA ASN A 226 -5.01 -17.56 9.58
C ASN A 226 -3.48 -17.45 9.53
N ALA A 227 -2.92 -16.45 8.82
CA ALA A 227 -1.51 -16.10 8.95
C ALA A 227 -1.27 -15.18 10.16
N THR A 228 -0.04 -15.19 10.65
CA THR A 228 0.42 -14.24 11.67
C THR A 228 0.72 -12.89 11.01
N ALA A 229 0.15 -11.83 11.55
CA ALA A 229 0.44 -10.47 11.14
C ALA A 229 1.87 -10.06 11.56
N ILE A 230 2.56 -9.34 10.69
CA ILE A 230 3.87 -8.73 10.97
C ILE A 230 3.73 -7.23 10.77
N SER A 231 3.98 -6.45 11.81
CA SER A 231 4.01 -4.99 11.72
C SER A 231 5.27 -4.53 10.99
N LEU A 232 5.10 -3.81 9.89
CA LEU A 232 6.18 -3.08 9.20
C LEU A 232 6.41 -1.69 9.78
N ARG A 233 5.76 -1.40 10.92
CA ARG A 233 5.57 -0.05 11.46
C ARG A 233 4.96 0.87 10.41
N GLY A 234 4.89 2.15 10.72
CA GLY A 234 4.54 3.14 9.73
C GLY A 234 4.21 4.48 10.33
N GLY A 235 3.89 5.39 9.43
CA GLY A 235 3.44 6.73 9.77
C GLY A 235 2.44 7.22 8.73
N ILE A 236 1.59 8.15 9.16
CA ILE A 236 0.61 8.78 8.29
C ILE A 236 1.29 9.91 7.51
N THR A 237 1.13 9.92 6.20
CA THR A 237 1.53 11.03 5.33
C THR A 237 0.37 11.34 4.38
N GLY A 238 -0.37 12.42 4.64
CA GLY A 238 -1.62 12.69 3.95
C GLY A 238 -2.64 11.58 4.22
N ASP A 239 -3.26 11.06 3.15
CA ASP A 239 -4.25 9.98 3.22
C ASP A 239 -3.63 8.56 3.16
N PHE A 240 -2.32 8.44 3.41
CA PHE A 240 -1.61 7.17 3.32
C PHE A 240 -0.89 6.80 4.60
N VAL A 241 -0.87 5.51 4.92
CA VAL A 241 0.02 4.93 5.94
C VAL A 241 1.19 4.29 5.24
N THR A 242 2.38 4.82 5.48
CA THR A 242 3.63 4.39 4.83
C THR A 242 4.43 3.51 5.77
N SER A 243 4.88 2.35 5.29
CA SER A 243 5.71 1.43 6.05
C SER A 243 7.12 2.00 6.25
N PHE A 244 7.72 1.75 7.41
CA PHE A 244 9.13 2.11 7.66
C PHE A 244 10.07 0.98 7.26
N SER A 245 9.57 -0.25 7.28
CA SER A 245 10.31 -1.44 6.83
C SER A 245 9.87 -1.88 5.43
N PRO A 246 10.77 -2.53 4.66
CA PRO A 246 10.41 -3.09 3.36
C PRO A 246 9.34 -4.18 3.44
N VAL A 247 8.51 -4.24 2.41
CA VAL A 247 7.53 -5.32 2.22
C VAL A 247 8.22 -6.58 1.73
N THR A 248 7.97 -7.69 2.41
CA THR A 248 8.53 -9.01 2.07
C THR A 248 7.46 -10.09 1.91
N LYS A 249 6.20 -9.77 2.20
CA LYS A 249 5.06 -10.69 2.17
C LYS A 249 3.95 -10.18 1.23
N PRO A 250 3.14 -11.09 0.65
CA PRO A 250 2.18 -10.72 -0.39
C PRO A 250 0.96 -9.97 0.14
N ILE A 251 0.53 -10.23 1.37
CA ILE A 251 -0.65 -9.55 1.92
C ILE A 251 -0.21 -8.32 2.69
N LEU A 252 -0.88 -7.21 2.41
CA LEU A 252 -0.70 -5.94 3.08
C LEU A 252 -2.04 -5.42 3.61
N THR A 253 -2.06 -4.92 4.83
CA THR A 253 -3.22 -4.24 5.42
C THR A 253 -2.75 -3.14 6.38
N ILE A 254 -3.69 -2.41 6.96
CA ILE A 254 -3.39 -1.35 7.93
C ILE A 254 -3.72 -1.87 9.32
N GLY A 255 -2.80 -1.66 10.25
CA GLY A 255 -2.96 -1.99 11.66
C GLY A 255 -2.86 -0.77 12.56
N VAL A 256 -3.21 -0.98 13.82
CA VAL A 256 -2.90 -0.09 14.93
C VAL A 256 -1.83 -0.80 15.74
N GLY A 257 -0.63 -0.24 15.74
CA GLY A 257 0.46 -0.74 16.58
C GLY A 257 0.19 -0.42 18.05
N GLU A 258 0.50 -1.35 18.93
CA GLU A 258 0.59 -1.01 20.35
C GLU A 258 1.71 0.01 20.52
N LYS A 259 1.36 1.17 21.09
CA LYS A 259 2.37 2.09 21.61
C LYS A 259 2.85 1.49 22.93
N VAL A 260 3.90 0.68 22.88
CA VAL A 260 4.58 0.25 24.11
C VAL A 260 5.30 1.46 24.65
N ASP A 261 4.71 2.07 25.69
CA ASP A 261 5.33 3.19 26.40
C ASP A 261 6.45 2.64 27.28
N LEU A 262 7.66 2.62 26.71
CA LEU A 262 8.87 2.29 27.44
C LEU A 262 9.38 3.57 28.11
N GLN A 263 9.48 3.53 29.43
CA GLN A 263 9.97 4.64 30.22
C GLN A 263 11.14 4.17 31.07
N ILE A 264 12.29 4.84 30.95
CA ILE A 264 13.42 4.61 31.85
C ILE A 264 13.18 5.50 33.07
N HIS A 265 13.20 4.93 34.28
CA HIS A 265 13.18 5.75 35.49
C HIS A 265 14.50 6.53 35.58
N ASP A 266 14.38 7.84 35.76
CA ASP A 266 15.50 8.79 35.72
C ASP A 266 16.24 8.91 37.06
N LEU A 267 15.81 8.20 38.10
CA LEU A 267 16.40 8.28 39.42
C LEU A 267 16.70 6.89 39.99
N ILE A 268 17.93 6.73 40.47
CA ILE A 268 18.36 5.57 41.25
C ILE A 268 18.99 6.06 42.56
N SER A 269 18.53 5.54 43.69
CA SER A 269 19.01 5.84 45.05
C SER A 269 19.57 4.59 45.74
N PRO A 270 20.66 3.98 45.24
CA PRO A 270 21.10 2.65 45.67
C PRO A 270 21.66 2.58 47.09
N PHE A 271 21.78 3.71 47.78
CA PHE A 271 22.42 3.82 49.10
C PHE A 271 21.41 3.79 50.27
N THR A 272 20.12 3.96 50.00
CA THR A 272 19.08 3.94 51.03
C THR A 272 18.57 2.53 51.33
N ALA A 273 18.61 1.63 50.34
CA ALA A 273 18.19 0.23 50.47
C ALA A 273 16.78 0.10 51.06
N ASP A 274 15.89 1.01 50.70
CA ASP A 274 14.50 1.06 51.17
C ASP A 274 13.55 0.26 50.28
N GLY A 275 14.09 -0.39 49.24
CA GLY A 275 13.35 -1.17 48.25
C GLY A 275 12.81 -0.31 47.11
N TYR A 276 13.01 1.01 47.12
CA TYR A 276 12.48 1.94 46.12
C TYR A 276 13.61 2.61 45.35
N ASN A 277 13.56 2.52 44.02
CA ASN A 277 14.58 3.11 43.14
C ASN A 277 16.03 2.67 43.47
N ASP A 278 16.24 1.54 44.16
CA ASP A 278 17.58 1.07 44.50
C ASP A 278 18.36 0.56 43.26
N ARG A 279 17.66 0.34 42.15
CA ARG A 279 18.19 -0.20 40.89
C ARG A 279 17.54 0.46 39.68
N LEU A 280 18.13 0.24 38.51
CA LEU A 280 17.55 0.64 37.24
C LEU A 280 16.19 -0.03 37.03
N GLN A 281 15.19 0.78 36.69
CA GLN A 281 13.86 0.31 36.32
C GLN A 281 13.48 0.88 34.96
N ILE A 282 12.97 0.01 34.10
CA ILE A 282 12.43 0.35 32.79
C ILE A 282 11.00 -0.20 32.72
N VAL A 283 10.02 0.71 32.65
CA VAL A 283 8.60 0.37 32.54
C VAL A 283 8.37 -0.41 31.25
N ASN A 284 7.59 -1.49 31.32
CA ASN A 284 7.21 -2.36 30.18
C ASN A 284 8.37 -3.05 29.44
N VAL A 285 9.58 -3.12 30.01
CA VAL A 285 10.71 -3.80 29.37
C VAL A 285 10.44 -5.29 29.12
N ASP A 286 9.55 -5.90 29.89
CA ASP A 286 9.13 -7.30 29.72
C ASP A 286 8.25 -7.54 28.49
N MET A 287 7.68 -6.48 27.91
CA MET A 287 6.96 -6.54 26.62
C MET A 287 7.91 -6.58 25.41
N THR A 288 9.22 -6.44 25.64
CA THR A 288 10.23 -6.57 24.58
C THR A 288 10.66 -8.02 24.43
N GLY A 289 10.69 -8.51 23.18
CA GLY A 289 11.20 -9.84 22.84
C GLY A 289 12.71 -9.93 23.08
N ASP A 290 13.46 -9.13 22.33
CA ASP A 290 14.91 -8.96 22.49
C ASP A 290 15.22 -7.54 22.97
N ASN A 291 16.11 -7.39 23.95
CA ASN A 291 16.58 -6.06 24.34
C ASN A 291 18.05 -6.07 24.79
N LYS A 292 18.68 -4.90 24.73
CA LYS A 292 20.01 -4.62 25.24
C LYS A 292 19.99 -3.28 25.95
N VAL A 293 20.39 -3.26 27.21
CA VAL A 293 20.56 -2.03 27.98
C VAL A 293 22.04 -1.74 28.09
N THR A 294 22.43 -0.50 27.78
CA THR A 294 23.79 0.01 27.95
C THR A 294 23.73 1.22 28.86
N LEU A 295 24.43 1.14 29.99
CA LEU A 295 24.65 2.26 30.89
C LEU A 295 25.99 2.92 30.55
N LEU A 296 25.95 4.21 30.26
CA LEU A 296 27.11 5.04 29.97
C LEU A 296 27.31 6.06 31.08
N ASP A 297 28.56 6.46 31.33
CA ASP A 297 28.83 7.64 32.12
C ASP A 297 28.49 8.93 31.35
N ARG A 298 28.64 10.09 32.01
CA ARG A 298 28.40 11.41 31.38
C ARG A 298 29.28 11.72 30.17
N TRP A 299 30.35 10.96 29.95
CA TRP A 299 31.29 11.11 28.85
C TRP A 299 31.04 10.10 27.72
N GLY A 300 30.00 9.27 27.84
CA GLY A 300 29.65 8.24 26.86
C GLY A 300 30.48 6.96 26.99
N VAL A 301 31.26 6.79 28.06
CA VAL A 301 32.02 5.56 28.32
C VAL A 301 31.09 4.50 28.88
N VAL A 302 31.15 3.29 28.33
CA VAL A 302 30.35 2.15 28.78
C VAL A 302 30.75 1.75 30.21
N VAL A 303 29.78 1.83 31.10
CA VAL A 303 29.89 1.38 32.50
C VAL A 303 29.44 -0.07 32.62
N LYS A 304 28.31 -0.40 32.00
CA LYS A 304 27.72 -1.74 32.04
C LYS A 304 26.83 -1.99 30.82
N GLU A 305 26.79 -3.22 30.37
CA GLU A 305 25.84 -3.69 29.38
C GLU A 305 25.09 -4.93 29.90
N TRP A 306 23.81 -4.99 29.56
CA TRP A 306 22.94 -6.13 29.78
C TRP A 306 22.35 -6.57 28.44
N LYS A 307 22.27 -7.89 28.26
CA LYS A 307 21.50 -8.51 27.17
C LYS A 307 20.26 -9.13 27.80
N ASN A 308 19.10 -8.92 27.18
CA ASN A 308 17.80 -9.35 27.66
C ASN A 308 17.55 -8.87 29.10
N PHE A 309 17.73 -7.57 29.31
CA PHE A 309 17.53 -6.90 30.60
C PHE A 309 16.10 -7.11 31.10
N ARG A 310 16.00 -7.32 32.41
CA ARG A 310 14.77 -7.43 33.19
C ARG A 310 14.91 -6.62 34.47
N ASN A 311 13.80 -6.09 35.00
CA ASN A 311 13.81 -5.23 36.19
C ASN A 311 14.15 -5.96 37.50
N ASP A 312 14.18 -7.29 37.47
CA ASP A 312 14.61 -8.16 38.56
C ASP A 312 16.07 -8.62 38.42
N ASP A 313 16.82 -8.07 37.46
CA ASP A 313 18.25 -8.35 37.30
C ASP A 313 19.07 -7.70 38.44
N GLU A 314 19.59 -8.54 39.33
CA GLU A 314 20.43 -8.16 40.48
C GLU A 314 21.94 -8.29 40.19
N SER A 315 22.34 -8.50 38.93
CA SER A 315 23.74 -8.74 38.54
C SER A 315 24.65 -7.51 38.66
N PHE A 316 24.08 -6.34 38.93
CA PHE A 316 24.82 -5.09 39.03
C PHE A 316 24.47 -4.31 40.29
N ASP A 317 25.50 -4.02 41.07
CA ASP A 317 25.41 -3.22 42.28
C ASP A 317 25.62 -1.74 41.95
N PHE A 318 24.54 -0.99 41.91
CA PHE A 318 24.52 0.44 41.59
C PHE A 318 25.18 1.30 42.69
N SER A 319 25.39 0.78 43.91
CA SER A 319 26.07 1.51 44.98
C SER A 319 27.57 1.73 44.71
N LYS A 320 28.15 0.99 43.75
CA LYS A 320 29.53 1.17 43.29
C LYS A 320 29.72 2.37 42.38
N LEU A 321 28.62 2.95 41.89
CA LEU A 321 28.67 4.14 41.05
C LEU A 321 28.87 5.40 41.90
N SER A 322 29.60 6.36 41.34
CA SER A 322 29.70 7.68 41.96
C SER A 322 28.38 8.43 41.77
N PRO A 323 27.94 9.24 42.74
CA PRO A 323 26.77 10.08 42.55
C PRO A 323 26.95 11.01 41.35
N GLY A 324 25.92 11.13 40.51
CA GLY A 324 26.00 11.91 39.28
C GLY A 324 25.04 11.44 38.20
N ASN A 325 25.19 12.02 37.01
CA ASN A 325 24.36 11.71 35.85
C ASN A 325 25.03 10.67 34.96
N TYR A 326 24.22 9.74 34.48
CA TYR A 326 24.56 8.66 33.57
C TYR A 326 23.56 8.67 32.41
N ILE A 327 23.90 7.99 31.32
CA ILE A 327 23.00 7.83 30.17
C ILE A 327 22.62 6.36 30.09
N CYS A 328 21.33 6.08 30.19
CA CYS A 328 20.79 4.76 29.93
C CYS A 328 20.31 4.70 28.49
N VAL A 329 20.80 3.71 27.75
CA VAL A 329 20.41 3.42 26.37
C VAL A 329 19.76 2.06 26.33
N LEU A 330 18.49 1.99 25.95
CA LEU A 330 17.75 0.76 25.70
C LEU A 330 17.62 0.57 24.19
N GLU A 331 18.22 -0.49 23.67
CA GLU A 331 17.95 -1.01 22.33
C GLU A 331 16.98 -2.18 22.46
N TYR A 332 15.88 -2.23 21.71
CA TYR A 332 14.86 -3.26 21.88
C TYR A 332 14.17 -3.64 20.59
N GLN A 333 13.49 -4.78 20.63
CA GLN A 333 12.67 -5.32 19.55
C GLN A 333 11.42 -5.93 20.20
N LEU A 334 10.22 -5.53 19.78
CA LEU A 334 8.97 -6.03 20.40
C LEU A 334 8.71 -7.49 20.04
N THR A 335 8.93 -7.88 18.78
CA THR A 335 8.81 -9.26 18.28
C THR A 335 10.03 -9.63 17.43
N PRO A 336 10.35 -10.92 17.22
CA PRO A 336 11.53 -11.34 16.43
C PRO A 336 11.59 -10.76 15.00
N ASP A 337 10.44 -10.38 14.44
CA ASP A 337 10.32 -9.80 13.11
C ASP A 337 10.12 -8.27 13.11
N SER A 338 9.95 -7.64 14.28
CA SER A 338 9.85 -6.17 14.41
C SER A 338 11.19 -5.49 14.08
N PRO A 339 11.23 -4.23 13.63
CA PRO A 339 12.47 -3.49 13.57
C PRO A 339 13.06 -3.26 14.97
N LYS A 340 14.39 -3.07 15.06
CA LYS A 340 15.08 -2.68 16.30
C LYS A 340 14.90 -1.19 16.56
N GLU A 341 14.56 -0.85 17.78
CA GLU A 341 14.30 0.51 18.25
C GLU A 341 15.31 0.90 19.35
N LYS A 342 15.43 2.21 19.61
CA LYS A 342 16.36 2.76 20.60
C LYS A 342 15.73 3.89 21.39
N LEU A 343 15.76 3.77 22.72
CA LEU A 343 15.38 4.80 23.69
C LEU A 343 16.61 5.19 24.52
N SER A 344 16.86 6.49 24.67
CA SER A 344 17.96 6.99 25.48
C SER A 344 17.45 8.02 26.49
N GLN A 345 17.87 7.91 27.75
CA GLN A 345 17.48 8.84 28.81
C GLN A 345 18.62 9.08 29.78
N MET A 346 18.73 10.30 30.30
CA MET A 346 19.61 10.58 31.42
C MET A 346 19.01 10.02 32.71
N ILE A 347 19.84 9.33 33.48
CA ILE A 347 19.49 8.84 34.80
C ILE A 347 20.45 9.45 35.83
N THR A 348 19.96 9.73 37.03
CA THR A 348 20.73 10.30 38.12
C THR A 348 20.91 9.27 39.22
N ILE A 349 22.17 8.99 39.58
CA ILE A 349 22.52 8.25 40.78
C ILE A 349 22.61 9.26 41.93
N LEU A 350 21.70 9.16 42.90
CA LEU A 350 21.74 9.98 44.11
C LEU A 350 22.25 9.17 45.30
N LYS A 351 23.17 9.79 46.02
CA LYS A 351 23.50 9.41 47.39
C LYS A 351 22.84 10.43 48.30
N ARG A 352 21.81 9.98 49.04
CA ARG A 352 21.22 10.79 50.10
C ARG A 352 22.18 10.91 51.27
#